data_AF-A0A2A4LU80-F1
#
_entry.id   AF-A0A2A4LU80-F1
#
_cell.length_a   1.000
_cell.length_b   1.000
_cell.length_c   1.000
_cell.angle_alpha   90.00
_cell.angle_beta   90.00
_cell.angle_gamma   90.00
#
_symmetry.space_group_name_H-M   'P 1'
#
loop_
_entity.id
_entity.type
_entity.pdbx_description
1 polymer ?
#
loop_
_entity_poly.entity_id
_entity_poly.type
_entity_poly.pdbx_seq_one_letter_code
_entity_poly.pdbx_strand_id
1 'polypeptide(L)'
;MKIDIAAMTLKRAKQGRPPKPLGKKRDCFLGSVRLTLDELAHIEEQAATAGLPVSAYARMVLTGRKIAPRQTPIEQALLVELNRSGVNVHQIAKHLNFGNGVPNDIAAVLEKHHLALKKVVAAYGA
;
A
#
# COMPACT_ATOMS: atom_id res chain seq x y z
N MET A 1 9.14 5.68 -63.72
CA MET A 1 10.02 6.12 -62.61
C MET A 1 9.37 5.74 -61.29
N LYS A 2 10.16 5.18 -60.38
CA LYS A 2 9.80 4.49 -59.13
C LYS A 2 9.51 5.47 -57.98
N ILE A 3 8.43 5.17 -57.21
CA ILE A 3 8.17 5.36 -55.75
C ILE A 3 8.18 6.85 -55.28
N ASP A 4 7.24 7.34 -54.47
CA ASP A 4 7.15 7.07 -53.03
C ASP A 4 5.73 7.17 -52.46
N ILE A 5 5.19 6.02 -52.05
CA ILE A 5 3.96 5.82 -51.25
C ILE A 5 4.22 6.15 -49.75
N ALA A 6 5.39 6.67 -49.40
CA ALA A 6 5.84 6.80 -48.00
C ALA A 6 5.55 8.16 -47.35
N ALA A 7 4.59 8.96 -47.86
CA ALA A 7 4.04 10.10 -47.14
C ALA A 7 2.78 9.70 -46.34
N MET A 8 2.70 8.45 -45.88
CA MET A 8 1.85 8.10 -44.74
C MET A 8 2.47 8.77 -43.52
N THR A 9 2.01 10.00 -43.27
CA THR A 9 2.33 10.82 -42.11
C THR A 9 2.16 9.98 -40.85
N LEU A 10 3.25 9.35 -40.40
CA LEU A 10 3.38 8.79 -39.06
C LEU A 10 3.27 9.97 -38.11
N LYS A 11 2.03 10.28 -37.72
CA LYS A 11 1.72 11.23 -36.66
C LYS A 11 2.40 10.66 -35.43
N ARG A 12 3.58 11.21 -35.08
CA ARG A 12 4.38 10.78 -33.92
C ARG A 12 3.41 10.58 -32.75
N ALA A 13 3.29 9.34 -32.28
CA ALA A 13 2.43 9.02 -31.15
C ALA A 13 2.88 9.93 -30.00
N LYS A 14 1.95 10.73 -29.45
CA LYS A 14 2.23 11.60 -28.31
C LYS A 14 2.99 10.77 -27.28
N GLN A 15 4.24 11.14 -27.00
CA GLN A 15 5.07 10.56 -25.94
C GLN A 15 4.43 10.91 -24.59
N GLY A 16 3.32 10.25 -24.29
CA GLY A 16 2.60 10.33 -23.03
C GLY A 16 2.42 8.92 -22.48
N ARG A 17 1.93 8.84 -21.24
CA ARG A 17 1.58 7.56 -20.61
C ARG A 17 0.73 6.73 -21.59
N PRO A 18 1.09 5.46 -21.88
CA PRO A 18 0.31 4.61 -22.75
C PRO A 18 -1.17 4.59 -22.31
N PRO A 19 -2.12 4.67 -23.27
CA PRO A 19 -3.53 4.62 -22.94
C PRO A 19 -3.84 3.30 -22.22
N LYS A 20 -4.72 3.36 -21.22
CA LYS A 20 -5.19 2.14 -20.54
C LYS A 20 -5.77 1.17 -21.57
N PRO A 21 -5.45 -0.13 -21.48
CA PRO A 21 -5.97 -1.14 -22.40
C PRO A 21 -7.50 -1.25 -22.30
N LEU A 22 -8.10 -1.78 -23.36
CA LEU A 22 -9.54 -2.01 -23.45
C LEU A 22 -10.04 -2.83 -22.25
N GLY A 23 -11.17 -2.43 -21.65
CA GLY A 23 -11.75 -3.09 -20.47
C GLY A 23 -11.06 -2.81 -19.13
N LYS A 24 -9.98 -2.01 -19.10
CA LYS A 24 -9.38 -1.51 -17.84
C LYS A 24 -9.75 -0.06 -17.52
N LYS A 25 -10.38 0.63 -18.46
CA LYS A 25 -11.01 1.93 -18.20
C LYS A 25 -12.31 1.72 -17.42
N ARG A 26 -12.68 2.73 -16.66
CA ARG A 26 -13.93 2.78 -15.88
C ARG A 26 -14.88 3.72 -16.60
N ASP A 27 -15.38 3.28 -17.75
CA ASP A 27 -16.23 4.01 -18.68
C ASP A 27 -17.70 3.52 -18.67
N CYS A 28 -17.96 2.34 -18.12
CA CYS A 28 -19.31 1.86 -17.84
C CYS A 28 -19.86 2.43 -16.51
N PHE A 29 -21.16 2.70 -16.45
CA PHE A 29 -21.87 3.18 -15.26
C PHE A 29 -23.04 2.27 -14.89
N LEU A 30 -23.36 2.20 -13.60
CA LEU A 30 -24.41 1.35 -13.04
C LEU A 30 -25.72 2.15 -12.90
N GLY A 31 -26.29 2.63 -14.00
CA GLY A 31 -27.62 3.27 -14.06
C GLY A 31 -27.93 4.33 -12.96
N SER A 32 -29.22 4.56 -12.67
CA SER A 32 -29.66 5.33 -11.50
C SER A 32 -30.06 4.36 -10.38
N VAL A 33 -29.22 4.24 -9.34
CA VAL A 33 -29.59 3.53 -8.12
C VAL A 33 -30.40 4.50 -7.25
N ARG A 34 -31.67 4.18 -7.01
CA ARG A 34 -32.52 4.94 -6.07
C ARG A 34 -32.45 4.26 -4.72
N LEU A 35 -32.22 5.06 -3.68
CA LEU A 35 -32.10 4.61 -2.30
C LEU A 35 -33.07 5.42 -1.45
N THR A 36 -33.59 4.78 -0.42
CA THR A 36 -34.22 5.46 0.71
C THR A 36 -33.16 6.19 1.55
N LEU A 37 -33.60 7.07 2.45
CA LEU A 37 -32.69 7.78 3.35
C LEU A 37 -31.95 6.82 4.28
N ASP A 38 -32.63 5.81 4.81
CA ASP A 38 -32.04 4.83 5.72
C ASP A 38 -30.98 3.96 5.02
N GLU A 39 -31.23 3.55 3.78
CA GLU A 39 -30.26 2.82 2.98
C GLU A 39 -29.03 3.67 2.66
N LEU A 40 -29.22 4.95 2.32
CA LEU A 40 -28.12 5.86 2.05
C LEU A 40 -27.26 6.08 3.31
N ALA A 41 -27.90 6.35 4.45
CA ALA A 41 -27.20 6.55 5.73
C ALA A 41 -26.41 5.30 6.12
N HIS A 42 -27.01 4.12 5.97
CA HIS A 42 -26.33 2.85 6.24
C HIS A 42 -25.10 2.66 5.34
N ILE A 43 -25.22 2.93 4.03
CA ILE A 43 -24.09 2.82 3.10
C ILE A 43 -22.98 3.83 3.45
N GLU A 44 -23.33 5.05 3.85
CA GLU A 44 -22.37 6.07 4.26
C GLU A 44 -21.61 5.68 5.53
N GLU A 45 -22.29 5.13 6.54
CA GLU A 45 -21.68 4.63 7.77
C GLU A 45 -20.71 3.48 7.49
N GLN A 46 -21.11 2.51 6.66
CA GLN A 46 -20.25 1.40 6.28
C GLN A 46 -19.04 1.87 5.47
N ALA A 47 -19.23 2.84 4.56
CA ALA A 47 -18.13 3.44 3.81
C ALA A 47 -17.15 4.18 4.72
N ALA A 48 -17.65 4.92 5.72
CA ALA A 48 -16.83 5.61 6.71
C ALA A 48 -16.02 4.64 7.57
N THR A 49 -16.64 3.55 8.02
CA THR A 49 -16.00 2.47 8.80
C THR A 49 -14.89 1.79 7.99
N ALA A 50 -15.11 1.58 6.70
CA ALA A 50 -14.11 1.05 5.78
C ALA A 50 -13.03 2.08 5.36
N GLY A 51 -13.22 3.37 5.68
CA GLY A 51 -12.33 4.45 5.25
C GLY A 51 -12.33 4.68 3.73
N LEU A 52 -13.45 4.39 3.06
CA LEU A 52 -13.59 4.49 1.61
C LEU A 52 -14.63 5.55 1.24
N PRO A 53 -14.50 6.22 0.08
CA PRO A 53 -15.60 7.00 -0.46
C PRO A 53 -16.76 6.07 -0.84
N VAL A 54 -18.00 6.54 -0.69
CA VAL A 54 -19.24 5.78 -0.95
C VAL A 54 -19.22 5.03 -2.29
N SER A 55 -18.77 5.70 -3.36
CA SER A 55 -18.68 5.10 -4.69
C SER A 55 -17.64 3.98 -4.81
N ALA A 56 -16.57 4.01 -4.02
CA ALA A 56 -15.59 2.93 -3.96
C ALA A 56 -16.09 1.78 -3.10
N TYR A 57 -16.70 2.08 -1.95
CA TYR A 57 -17.35 1.10 -1.09
C TYR A 57 -18.43 0.31 -1.85
N ALA A 58 -19.39 1.00 -2.44
CA ALA A 58 -20.46 0.39 -3.25
C ALA A 58 -19.88 -0.48 -4.38
N ARG A 59 -18.84 -0.02 -5.06
CA ARG A 59 -18.18 -0.83 -6.10
C ARG A 59 -17.56 -2.11 -5.53
N MET A 60 -16.91 -2.03 -4.38
CA MET A 60 -16.30 -3.22 -3.75
C MET A 60 -17.36 -4.24 -3.36
N VAL A 61 -18.45 -3.79 -2.72
CA VAL A 61 -19.60 -4.64 -2.38
C VAL A 61 -20.17 -5.30 -3.62
N LEU A 62 -20.54 -4.51 -4.63
CA LEU A 62 -21.20 -4.99 -5.85
C LEU A 62 -20.32 -5.91 -6.70
N THR A 63 -19.00 -5.82 -6.58
CA THR A 63 -18.05 -6.70 -7.27
C THR A 63 -17.56 -7.86 -6.40
N GLY A 64 -18.15 -8.07 -5.21
CA GLY A 64 -17.81 -9.16 -4.29
C GLY A 64 -16.39 -9.07 -3.71
N ARG A 65 -15.78 -7.88 -3.71
CA ARG A 65 -14.43 -7.68 -3.16
C ARG A 65 -14.51 -7.58 -1.64
N LYS A 66 -13.58 -8.24 -0.95
CA LYS A 66 -13.43 -8.12 0.51
C LYS A 66 -13.12 -6.67 0.87
N ILE A 67 -13.90 -6.13 1.79
CA ILE A 67 -13.73 -4.79 2.36
C ILE A 67 -12.99 -4.98 3.67
N ALA A 68 -11.73 -4.57 3.71
CA ALA A 68 -10.98 -4.53 4.95
C ALA A 68 -11.45 -3.30 5.76
N PRO A 69 -11.57 -3.42 7.09
CA PRO A 69 -11.81 -2.25 7.93
C PRO A 69 -10.65 -1.26 7.78
N ARG A 70 -10.93 0.02 8.04
CA ARG A 70 -9.91 1.05 8.05
C ARG A 70 -8.88 0.71 9.13
N GLN A 71 -7.62 0.57 8.74
CA GLN A 71 -6.52 0.46 9.70
C GLN A 71 -6.41 1.76 10.48
N THR A 72 -6.35 1.65 11.81
CA THR A 72 -6.11 2.81 12.65
C THR A 72 -4.69 3.36 12.41
N PRO A 73 -4.42 4.65 12.66
CA PRO A 73 -3.07 5.19 12.55
C PRO A 73 -2.05 4.41 13.40
N ILE A 74 -2.48 3.88 14.54
CA ILE A 74 -1.65 3.07 15.45
C ILE A 74 -1.34 1.72 14.82
N GLU A 75 -2.32 1.02 14.24
CA GLU A 75 -2.11 -0.25 13.54
C GLU A 75 -1.16 -0.08 12.34
N GLN A 76 -1.33 1.03 11.58
CA GLN A 76 -0.45 1.34 10.46
C GLN A 76 0.99 1.60 10.94
N ALA A 77 1.16 2.37 12.02
CA ALA A 77 2.47 2.62 12.61
C ALA A 77 3.12 1.33 13.12
N LEU A 78 2.35 0.46 13.78
CA LEU A 78 2.81 -0.83 14.28
C LEU A 78 3.25 -1.74 13.13
N LEU A 79 2.49 -1.82 12.03
CA LEU A 79 2.86 -2.58 10.85
C LEU A 79 4.15 -2.06 10.20
N VAL A 80 4.36 -0.74 10.19
CA VAL A 80 5.61 -0.14 9.69
C VAL A 80 6.78 -0.55 10.58
N GLU A 81 6.66 -0.42 11.89
CA GLU A 81 7.73 -0.80 12.83
C GLU A 81 8.03 -2.30 12.81
N LEU A 82 7.00 -3.14 12.65
CA LEU A 82 7.18 -4.58 12.46
C LEU A 82 7.93 -4.89 11.16
N ASN A 83 7.57 -4.24 10.05
CA ASN A 83 8.28 -4.40 8.78
C ASN A 83 9.75 -3.96 8.89
N ARG A 84 10.04 -2.86 9.57
CA ARG A 84 11.41 -2.39 9.81
C ARG A 84 12.20 -3.43 10.61
N SER A 85 11.59 -4.00 11.64
CA SER A 85 12.19 -5.08 12.44
C SER A 85 12.51 -6.30 11.57
N GLY A 86 11.58 -6.72 10.69
CA GLY A 86 11.80 -7.81 9.76
C GLY A 86 12.93 -7.54 8.75
N VAL A 87 12.99 -6.33 8.18
CA VAL A 87 14.07 -5.91 7.27
C VAL A 87 15.43 -5.97 7.97
N ASN A 88 15.53 -5.48 9.19
CA ASN A 88 16.77 -5.52 9.97
C ASN A 88 17.23 -6.97 10.20
N VAL A 89 16.33 -7.87 10.60
CA VAL A 89 16.63 -9.30 10.78
C VAL A 89 17.10 -9.93 9.47
N HIS A 90 16.42 -9.62 8.36
CA HIS A 90 16.81 -10.13 7.05
C HIS A 90 18.22 -9.65 6.65
N GLN A 91 18.56 -8.40 6.93
CA GLN A 91 19.89 -7.85 6.66
C GLN A 91 20.97 -8.54 7.49
N ILE A 92 20.73 -8.79 8.78
CA ILE A 92 21.66 -9.53 9.64
C ILE A 92 21.84 -10.96 9.11
N ALA A 93 20.75 -11.68 8.84
CA ALA A 93 20.81 -13.04 8.30
C ALA A 93 21.57 -13.08 6.97
N LYS A 94 21.30 -12.13 6.07
CA LYS A 94 21.99 -11.99 4.80
C LYS A 94 23.49 -11.78 5.02
N HIS A 95 23.87 -10.85 5.90
CA HIS A 95 25.27 -10.56 6.23
C HIS A 95 26.01 -11.80 6.74
N LEU A 96 25.39 -12.58 7.64
CA LEU A 96 25.95 -13.82 8.16
C LEU A 96 26.11 -14.90 7.08
N ASN A 97 25.09 -15.04 6.22
CA ASN A 97 25.12 -16.04 5.14
C ASN A 97 26.17 -15.76 4.07
N PHE A 98 26.61 -14.50 3.89
CA PHE A 98 27.70 -14.13 2.98
C PHE A 98 29.10 -14.33 3.58
N GLY A 99 29.22 -14.98 4.74
CA GLY A 99 30.51 -15.29 5.37
C GLY A 99 31.18 -14.08 6.03
N ASN A 100 30.52 -12.93 6.05
CA ASN A 100 30.94 -11.82 6.89
C ASN A 100 30.60 -12.21 8.33
N GLY A 101 31.63 -12.60 9.09
CA GLY A 101 31.49 -12.92 10.50
C GLY A 101 30.78 -11.80 11.26
N VAL A 102 30.17 -12.16 12.38
CA VAL A 102 29.65 -11.17 13.32
C VAL A 102 30.83 -10.35 13.83
N PRO A 103 30.77 -9.00 13.81
CA PRO A 103 31.77 -8.18 14.48
C PRO A 103 31.93 -8.62 15.94
N ASN A 104 33.17 -8.83 16.40
CA ASN A 104 33.45 -9.36 17.75
C ASN A 104 32.86 -8.49 18.88
N ASP A 105 32.54 -7.23 18.60
CA ASP A 105 31.97 -6.27 19.52
C ASP A 105 30.42 -6.25 19.54
N ILE A 106 29.73 -7.00 18.67
CA ILE A 106 28.27 -6.92 18.58
C ILE A 106 27.59 -7.26 19.91
N ALA A 107 28.14 -8.20 20.66
CA ALA A 107 27.59 -8.60 21.95
C ALA A 107 27.68 -7.45 22.97
N ALA A 108 28.81 -6.74 22.98
CA ALA A 108 28.99 -5.57 23.83
C ALA A 108 28.10 -4.39 23.40
N VAL A 109 27.87 -4.22 22.09
CA VAL A 109 26.97 -3.19 21.54
C VAL A 109 25.51 -3.51 21.86
N LEU A 110 25.09 -4.78 21.74
CA LEU A 110 23.75 -5.24 22.11
C LEU A 110 23.49 -5.05 23.60
N GLU A 111 24.46 -5.35 24.46
CA GLU A 111 24.33 -5.14 25.90
C GLU A 111 24.16 -3.67 26.25
N LYS A 112 24.95 -2.78 25.61
CA LYS A 112 24.77 -1.32 25.75
C LYS A 112 23.39 -0.86 25.27
N HIS A 113 22.92 -1.38 24.16
CA HIS A 113 21.57 -1.09 23.65
C HIS A 113 20.47 -1.58 24.60
N HIS A 114 20.61 -2.78 25.16
CA HIS A 114 19.66 -3.34 26.12
C HIS A 114 19.61 -2.50 27.41
N LEU A 115 20.77 -2.07 27.92
CA LEU A 115 20.84 -1.15 29.07
C LEU A 115 20.20 0.21 28.77
N ALA A 116 20.39 0.75 27.58
CA ALA A 116 19.75 1.99 27.16
C ALA A 116 18.22 1.84 27.08
N LEU A 117 17.73 0.74 26.49
CA LEU A 117 16.29 0.42 26.44
C LEU A 117 15.70 0.25 27.83
N LYS A 118 16.38 -0.45 28.75
CA LYS A 118 15.94 -0.57 30.16
C LYS A 118 15.79 0.78 30.83
N LYS A 119 16.71 1.71 30.61
CA LYS A 119 16.63 3.08 31.16
C LYS A 119 15.45 3.86 30.57
N VAL A 120 15.21 3.75 29.26
CA VAL A 120 14.07 4.39 28.59
C VAL A 120 12.76 3.80 29.10
N VAL A 121 12.65 2.47 29.19
CA VAL A 121 11.44 1.81 29.74
C VAL A 121 11.22 2.18 31.21
N ALA A 122 12.27 2.30 32.03
CA ALA A 122 12.12 2.75 33.41
C ALA A 122 11.73 4.24 33.54
N ALA A 123 12.06 5.07 32.54
CA ALA A 123 11.73 6.50 32.52
C ALA A 123 10.33 6.79 31.93
N TYR A 124 9.85 5.95 31.02
CA TYR A 124 8.56 6.11 30.32
C TYR A 124 7.50 5.07 30.73
N GLY A 125 7.87 4.04 31.50
CA GLY A 125 6.97 3.06 32.08
C GLY A 125 6.37 3.58 33.38
N ALA A 126 5.21 4.22 33.26
CA ALA A 126 4.20 4.31 34.31
C ALA A 126 3.07 3.34 33.97
#